data_AF-A0A9P5MQM8-F1
#
_entry.id   AF-A0A9P5MQM8-F1
#
_cell.length_a   1.000
_cell.length_b   1.000
_cell.length_c   1.000
_cell.angle_alpha   90.00
_cell.angle_beta   90.00
_cell.angle_gamma   90.00
#
_symmetry.space_group_name_H-M   'P 1'
#
loop_
_entity.id
_entity.type
_entity.pdbx_description
1 polymer ?
#
loop_
_entity_poly.entity_id
_entity_poly.type
_entity_poly.pdbx_seq_one_letter_code
_entity_poly.pdbx_strand_id
1 'polypeptide(L)'
;MRSEQQAEQYALQIYGCFLKVMHTCAGIYIWEFVTTLDFEWKVYTGKQPWRWSFIVYVAARVLALTCIILSLVGFNLTRQFNCNAWVRFVLSTAWFAAASASFLLVLRGVAIWGRDSRVVVLTGLFWLVNMVGTCYAITRGHIVWSPPLQTCVITRTDEYRWSILMDFIQDFVLLVVMVIGVLHKRNATHLWNILYFQALFWILAAVMTELPSLLMGFKNINDAWNMMFQYPHLTVMVITSSRAYRDLFQYIT
;
A
#
# COMPACT_ATOMS: atom_id res chain seq x y z
N MET A 1 30.78 24.35 -7.42
CA MET A 1 30.61 24.19 -8.88
C MET A 1 30.67 22.73 -9.34
N ARG A 2 31.82 22.05 -9.46
CA ARG A 2 31.86 20.64 -9.95
C ARG A 2 31.12 19.64 -9.04
N SER A 3 31.20 19.83 -7.72
CA SER A 3 30.48 19.02 -6.72
C SER A 3 28.96 19.24 -6.73
N GLU A 4 28.51 20.47 -7.00
CA GLU A 4 27.08 20.82 -7.07
C GLU A 4 26.43 20.29 -8.35
N GLN A 5 27.12 20.40 -9.49
CA GLN A 5 26.67 19.80 -10.75
C GLN A 5 26.61 18.28 -10.67
N GLN A 6 27.58 17.64 -10.00
CA GLN A 6 27.50 16.21 -9.72
C GLN A 6 26.28 15.87 -8.87
N ALA A 7 26.00 16.61 -7.79
CA ALA A 7 24.86 16.38 -6.93
C ALA A 7 23.51 16.50 -7.66
N GLU A 8 23.35 17.51 -8.52
CA GLU A 8 22.16 17.66 -9.38
C GLU A 8 22.00 16.48 -10.35
N GLN A 9 23.10 16.03 -10.96
CA GLN A 9 23.08 14.90 -11.90
C GLN A 9 22.73 13.58 -11.20
N TYR A 10 23.20 13.36 -9.98
CA TYR A 10 22.78 12.21 -9.16
C TYR A 10 21.29 12.29 -8.80
N ALA A 11 20.78 13.47 -8.42
CA ALA A 11 19.36 13.63 -8.10
C ALA A 11 18.45 13.32 -9.31
N LEU A 12 18.83 13.78 -10.50
CA LEU A 12 18.14 13.47 -11.76
C LEU A 12 18.12 11.96 -12.04
N GLN A 13 19.26 11.29 -11.87
CA GLN A 13 19.35 9.84 -12.07
C GLN A 13 18.45 9.05 -11.11
N ILE A 14 18.43 9.44 -9.83
CA ILE A 14 17.60 8.82 -8.79
C ILE A 14 16.11 8.98 -9.13
N TYR A 15 15.72 10.19 -9.54
CA TYR A 15 14.35 10.47 -9.95
C TYR A 15 13.92 9.65 -11.18
N GLY A 16 14.82 9.46 -12.14
CA GLY A 16 14.59 8.56 -13.27
C GLY A 16 14.39 7.09 -12.86
N CYS A 17 15.15 6.60 -11.87
CA CYS A 17 14.94 5.26 -11.31
C CYS A 17 13.58 5.14 -10.62
N PHE A 18 13.21 6.13 -9.80
CA PHE A 18 11.92 6.21 -9.13
C PHE A 18 10.75 6.12 -10.12
N LEU A 19 10.79 6.92 -11.20
CA LEU A 19 9.76 6.88 -12.24
C LEU A 19 9.66 5.51 -12.91
N LYS A 20 10.80 4.88 -13.25
CA LYS A 20 10.80 3.55 -13.88
C LYS A 20 10.19 2.47 -12.97
N VAL A 21 10.52 2.49 -11.68
CA VAL A 21 9.92 1.58 -10.69
C VAL A 21 8.41 1.81 -10.62
N MET A 22 8.00 3.07 -10.49
CA MET A 22 6.60 3.45 -10.42
C MET A 22 5.80 3.02 -11.67
N HIS A 23 6.33 3.25 -12.89
CA HIS A 23 5.70 2.79 -14.13
C HIS A 23 5.60 1.27 -14.22
N THR A 24 6.61 0.55 -13.73
CA THR A 24 6.60 -0.92 -13.69
C THR A 24 5.52 -1.43 -12.75
N CYS A 25 5.43 -0.87 -11.54
CA CYS A 25 4.37 -1.18 -10.57
C CYS A 25 2.98 -0.82 -11.13
N ALA A 26 2.84 0.31 -11.82
CA ALA A 26 1.61 0.71 -12.46
C ALA A 26 1.14 -0.32 -13.50
N GLY A 27 2.04 -0.77 -14.38
CA GLY A 27 1.72 -1.80 -15.38
C GLY A 27 1.29 -3.12 -14.75
N ILE A 28 2.02 -3.60 -13.74
CA ILE A 28 1.67 -4.83 -12.99
C ILE A 28 0.31 -4.69 -12.33
N TYR A 29 0.03 -3.55 -11.70
CA TYR A 29 -1.23 -3.33 -11.01
C TYR A 29 -2.41 -3.21 -11.98
N ILE A 30 -2.25 -2.50 -13.10
CA ILE A 30 -3.29 -2.39 -14.12
C ILE A 30 -3.60 -3.77 -14.72
N TRP A 31 -2.56 -4.58 -14.98
CA TRP A 31 -2.73 -5.96 -15.43
C TRP A 31 -3.54 -6.79 -14.43
N GLU A 32 -3.15 -6.79 -13.15
CA GLU A 32 -3.91 -7.47 -12.09
C GLU A 32 -5.35 -6.92 -12.01
N PHE A 33 -5.52 -5.62 -12.17
CA PHE A 33 -6.81 -4.99 -12.06
C PHE A 33 -7.76 -5.52 -13.15
N VAL A 34 -7.34 -5.46 -14.40
CA VAL A 34 -8.13 -5.87 -15.57
C VAL A 34 -8.42 -7.38 -15.54
N THR A 35 -7.42 -8.21 -15.26
CA THR A 35 -7.58 -9.68 -15.25
C THR A 35 -8.51 -10.19 -14.15
N THR A 36 -8.84 -9.38 -13.15
CA THR A 36 -9.67 -9.77 -12.01
C THR A 36 -11.03 -9.07 -11.96
N LEU A 37 -11.38 -8.33 -13.02
CA LEU A 37 -12.69 -7.67 -13.16
C LEU A 37 -13.84 -8.68 -13.27
N ASP A 38 -13.60 -9.87 -13.83
CA ASP A 38 -14.61 -10.92 -13.97
C ASP A 38 -15.23 -11.34 -12.62
N PHE A 39 -14.43 -11.31 -11.55
CA PHE A 39 -14.90 -11.62 -10.21
C PHE A 39 -15.89 -10.56 -9.71
N GLU A 40 -15.53 -9.28 -9.83
CA GLU A 40 -16.39 -8.17 -9.41
C GLU A 40 -17.68 -8.13 -10.23
N TRP A 41 -17.57 -8.38 -11.54
CA TRP A 41 -18.72 -8.46 -12.42
C TRP A 41 -19.70 -9.57 -12.00
N LYS A 42 -19.20 -10.74 -11.55
CA LYS A 42 -20.05 -11.82 -11.01
C LYS A 42 -20.78 -11.39 -9.72
N VAL A 43 -20.14 -10.60 -8.85
CA VAL A 43 -20.80 -10.07 -7.65
C VAL A 43 -21.85 -9.02 -8.01
N TYR A 44 -21.54 -8.08 -8.91
CA TYR A 44 -22.47 -7.05 -9.35
C TYR A 44 -23.68 -7.60 -10.12
N THR A 45 -23.49 -8.66 -10.90
CA THR A 45 -24.57 -9.36 -11.61
C THR A 45 -25.42 -10.27 -10.69
N GLY A 46 -25.14 -10.29 -9.39
CA GLY A 46 -25.90 -11.07 -8.41
C GLY A 46 -25.62 -12.57 -8.46
N LYS A 47 -24.59 -13.03 -9.17
CA LYS A 47 -24.19 -14.44 -9.21
C LYS A 47 -23.51 -14.91 -7.91
N GLN A 48 -23.16 -13.97 -7.02
CA GLN A 48 -22.52 -14.22 -5.73
C GLN A 48 -23.15 -13.37 -4.62
N PRO A 49 -23.16 -13.84 -3.36
CA PRO A 49 -23.81 -13.14 -2.25
C PRO A 49 -23.09 -11.84 -1.86
N TRP A 50 -23.86 -10.77 -1.66
CA TRP A 50 -23.31 -9.49 -1.21
C TRP A 50 -22.80 -9.56 0.23
N ARG A 51 -21.58 -9.09 0.47
CA ARG A 51 -20.98 -8.99 1.80
C ARG A 51 -20.47 -7.58 2.03
N TRP A 52 -20.63 -7.04 3.23
CA TRP A 52 -20.17 -5.68 3.54
C TRP A 52 -18.66 -5.48 3.30
N SER A 53 -17.84 -6.52 3.54
CA SER A 53 -16.39 -6.48 3.29
C SER A 53 -16.03 -6.35 1.80
N PHE A 54 -16.97 -6.61 0.90
CA PHE A 54 -16.79 -6.38 -0.54
C PHE A 54 -16.62 -4.89 -0.85
N ILE A 55 -17.28 -4.00 -0.10
CA ILE A 55 -17.15 -2.55 -0.26
C ILE A 55 -15.71 -2.12 0.02
N VAL A 56 -15.11 -2.64 1.10
CA VAL A 56 -13.70 -2.37 1.45
C VAL A 56 -12.77 -2.91 0.37
N TYR A 57 -13.04 -4.11 -0.15
CA TYR A 57 -12.29 -4.71 -1.25
C TYR A 57 -12.31 -3.83 -2.51
N VAL A 58 -13.48 -3.39 -2.96
CA VAL A 58 -13.60 -2.51 -4.12
C VAL A 58 -12.94 -1.16 -3.85
N ALA A 59 -13.12 -0.60 -2.65
CA ALA A 59 -12.49 0.67 -2.27
C ALA A 59 -10.96 0.60 -2.34
N ALA A 60 -10.33 -0.43 -1.77
CA ALA A 60 -8.89 -0.63 -1.84
C ALA A 60 -8.39 -0.65 -3.29
N ARG A 61 -9.11 -1.36 -4.17
CA ARG A 61 -8.72 -1.51 -5.58
C ARG A 61 -8.91 -0.24 -6.40
N VAL A 62 -10.06 0.41 -6.28
CA VAL A 62 -10.38 1.62 -7.04
C VAL A 62 -9.53 2.80 -6.58
N LEU A 63 -9.28 2.93 -5.27
CA LEU A 63 -8.41 3.98 -4.74
C LEU A 63 -6.95 3.80 -5.19
N ALA A 64 -6.43 2.57 -5.19
CA ALA A 64 -5.09 2.28 -5.69
C ALA A 64 -4.96 2.54 -7.19
N LEU A 65 -5.96 2.13 -7.99
CA LEU A 65 -5.99 2.44 -9.42
C LEU A 65 -6.04 3.95 -9.67
N THR A 66 -6.87 4.66 -8.91
CA THR A 66 -6.99 6.12 -8.98
C THR A 66 -5.65 6.78 -8.67
N CYS A 67 -4.97 6.36 -7.60
CA CYS A 67 -3.63 6.83 -7.26
C CYS A 67 -2.65 6.62 -8.42
N ILE A 68 -2.61 5.41 -8.99
CA ILE A 68 -1.68 5.08 -10.09
C ILE A 68 -1.97 5.93 -11.33
N ILE A 69 -3.23 6.05 -11.75
CA ILE A 69 -3.61 6.85 -12.92
C ILE A 69 -3.26 8.32 -12.69
N LEU A 70 -3.58 8.87 -11.53
CA LEU A 70 -3.28 10.26 -11.21
C LEU A 70 -1.77 10.51 -11.21
N SER A 71 -0.98 9.61 -10.64
CA SER A 71 0.48 9.70 -10.67
C SER A 71 1.02 9.65 -12.11
N LEU A 72 0.53 8.75 -12.97
CA LEU A 72 0.93 8.68 -14.38
C LEU A 72 0.60 9.96 -15.15
N VAL A 73 -0.58 10.53 -14.92
CA VAL A 73 -1.02 11.79 -15.53
C VAL A 73 -0.16 12.95 -15.04
N GLY A 74 0.11 13.03 -13.74
CA GLY A 74 0.89 14.10 -13.13
C GLY A 74 2.33 14.18 -13.63
N PHE A 75 2.97 13.03 -13.87
CA PHE A 75 4.33 13.01 -14.43
C PHE A 75 4.40 13.30 -15.93
N ASN A 76 3.26 13.25 -16.65
CA ASN A 76 3.18 13.61 -18.07
C ASN A 76 2.85 15.10 -18.29
N LEU A 77 2.36 15.80 -17.25
CA LEU A 77 2.04 17.22 -17.30
C LEU A 77 3.30 18.07 -17.14
N THR A 78 3.73 18.72 -18.22
CA THR A 78 4.90 19.61 -18.23
C THR A 78 4.57 21.07 -17.85
N ARG A 79 3.30 21.39 -17.59
CA ARG A 79 2.85 22.75 -17.23
C ARG A 79 2.65 22.87 -15.73
N GLN A 80 2.88 24.06 -15.18
CA GLN A 80 2.60 24.36 -13.78
C GLN A 80 1.10 24.26 -13.49
N PHE A 81 0.73 23.46 -12.50
CA PHE A 81 -0.60 23.37 -11.92
C PHE A 81 -0.50 23.42 -10.40
N ASN A 82 -1.65 23.38 -9.70
CA ASN A 82 -1.68 23.38 -8.23
C ASN A 82 -1.08 22.08 -7.65
N CYS A 83 0.26 22.03 -7.54
CA CYS A 83 1.01 20.88 -7.03
C CYS A 83 0.52 20.41 -5.68
N ASN A 84 0.23 21.36 -4.78
CA ASN A 84 -0.19 21.05 -3.43
C ASN A 84 -1.51 20.24 -3.42
N ALA A 85 -2.52 20.69 -4.17
CA ALA A 85 -3.80 20.02 -4.26
C ALA A 85 -3.68 18.62 -4.90
N TRP A 86 -2.97 18.53 -6.02
CA TRP A 86 -2.82 17.26 -6.74
C TRP A 86 -2.02 16.22 -5.96
N VAL A 87 -0.84 16.56 -5.44
CA VAL A 87 -0.02 15.61 -4.66
C VAL A 87 -0.76 15.17 -3.40
N ARG A 88 -1.44 16.07 -2.70
CA ARG A 88 -2.25 15.70 -1.52
C ARG A 88 -3.38 14.75 -1.89
N PHE A 89 -4.03 14.98 -3.02
CA PHE A 89 -5.07 14.07 -3.50
C PHE A 89 -4.50 12.69 -3.83
N VAL A 90 -3.39 12.62 -4.57
CA VAL A 90 -2.68 11.36 -4.86
C VAL A 90 -2.30 10.62 -3.58
N LEU A 91 -1.62 11.30 -2.65
CA LEU A 91 -1.23 10.73 -1.37
C LEU A 91 -2.43 10.24 -0.57
N SER A 92 -3.52 11.01 -0.54
CA SER A 92 -4.74 10.58 0.15
C SER A 92 -5.30 9.29 -0.45
N THR A 93 -5.39 9.20 -1.78
CA THR A 93 -5.87 7.98 -2.46
C THR A 93 -4.96 6.79 -2.20
N ALA A 94 -3.63 6.98 -2.15
CA ALA A 94 -2.67 5.95 -1.81
C ALA A 94 -2.86 5.43 -0.38
N TRP A 95 -2.90 6.33 0.61
CA TRP A 95 -3.04 5.97 2.03
C TRP A 95 -4.40 5.32 2.33
N PHE A 96 -5.49 5.81 1.74
CA PHE A 96 -6.80 5.18 1.92
C PHE A 96 -6.91 3.82 1.23
N ALA A 97 -6.25 3.64 0.08
CA ALA A 97 -6.14 2.33 -0.56
C ALA A 97 -5.37 1.34 0.33
N ALA A 98 -4.23 1.78 0.86
CA ALA A 98 -3.40 1.02 1.79
C ALA A 98 -4.16 0.65 3.08
N ALA A 99 -4.81 1.62 3.71
CA ALA A 99 -5.61 1.40 4.91
C ALA A 99 -6.75 0.39 4.68
N SER A 100 -7.42 0.46 3.52
CA SER A 100 -8.47 -0.48 3.13
C SER A 100 -7.91 -1.89 2.91
N ALA A 101 -6.76 -2.01 2.23
CA ALA A 101 -6.06 -3.28 2.04
C ALA A 101 -5.63 -3.90 3.38
N SER A 102 -5.05 -3.10 4.28
CA SER A 102 -4.65 -3.54 5.61
C SER A 102 -5.86 -3.95 6.46
N PHE A 103 -6.99 -3.25 6.34
CA PHE A 103 -8.23 -3.66 7.03
C PHE A 103 -8.74 -5.03 6.57
N LEU A 104 -8.64 -5.37 5.28
CA LEU A 104 -8.97 -6.72 4.80
C LEU A 104 -8.06 -7.80 5.42
N LEU A 105 -6.77 -7.48 5.60
CA LEU A 105 -5.82 -8.36 6.27
C LEU A 105 -6.16 -8.50 7.77
N VAL A 106 -6.51 -7.41 8.45
CA VAL A 106 -7.00 -7.43 9.85
C VAL A 106 -8.20 -8.37 9.98
N LEU A 107 -9.21 -8.23 9.11
CA LEU A 107 -10.40 -9.10 9.12
C LEU A 107 -10.03 -10.57 8.97
N ARG A 108 -9.06 -10.87 8.10
CA ARG A 108 -8.55 -12.23 7.92
C ARG A 108 -7.82 -12.73 9.17
N GLY A 109 -6.96 -11.90 9.77
CA GLY A 109 -6.29 -12.21 11.04
C GLY A 109 -7.30 -12.54 12.14
N VAL A 110 -8.34 -11.72 12.29
CA VAL A 110 -9.43 -11.94 13.25
C VAL A 110 -10.17 -13.26 12.99
N ALA A 111 -10.40 -13.61 11.71
CA ALA A 111 -11.06 -14.87 11.35
C ALA A 111 -10.22 -16.10 11.72
N ILE A 112 -8.88 -16.05 11.60
CA ILE A 112 -7.98 -17.13 12.04
C ILE A 112 -8.18 -17.41 13.52
N TRP A 113 -8.25 -16.37 14.33
CA TRP A 113 -8.40 -16.46 15.78
C TRP A 113 -9.84 -16.70 16.24
N GLY A 114 -10.77 -16.98 15.33
CA GLY A 114 -12.17 -17.26 15.69
C GLY A 114 -12.85 -16.10 16.40
N ARG A 115 -12.47 -14.85 16.07
CA ARG A 115 -12.97 -13.63 16.71
C ARG A 115 -12.64 -13.51 18.20
N ASP A 116 -11.46 -13.98 18.61
CA ASP A 116 -10.94 -13.69 19.95
C ASP A 116 -10.86 -12.17 20.20
N SER A 117 -11.48 -11.70 21.27
CA SER A 117 -11.60 -10.27 21.57
C SER A 117 -10.25 -9.57 21.73
N ARG A 118 -9.20 -10.28 22.19
CA ARG A 118 -7.87 -9.68 22.38
C ARG A 118 -7.23 -9.34 21.05
N VAL A 119 -7.32 -10.26 20.08
CA VAL A 119 -6.77 -10.06 18.73
C VAL A 119 -7.53 -8.97 17.98
N VAL A 120 -8.86 -8.97 18.09
CA VAL A 120 -9.71 -7.92 17.50
C VAL A 120 -9.33 -6.54 18.03
N VAL A 121 -9.23 -6.40 19.36
CA VAL A 121 -8.90 -5.11 19.99
C VAL A 121 -7.47 -4.69 19.65
N LEU A 122 -6.50 -5.61 19.72
CA LEU A 122 -5.10 -5.31 19.40
C LEU A 122 -4.93 -4.81 17.96
N THR A 123 -5.34 -5.63 16.99
CA THR A 123 -5.17 -5.32 15.55
C THR A 123 -6.03 -4.15 15.11
N GLY A 124 -7.24 -4.01 15.65
CA GLY A 124 -8.10 -2.86 15.39
C GLY A 124 -7.53 -1.55 15.94
N LEU A 125 -6.92 -1.57 17.13
CA LEU A 125 -6.29 -0.39 17.72
C LEU A 125 -5.08 0.07 16.90
N PHE A 126 -4.19 -0.85 16.51
CA PHE A 126 -3.04 -0.52 15.65
C PHE A 126 -3.50 0.10 14.33
N TRP A 127 -4.51 -0.50 13.70
CA TRP A 127 -5.10 0.02 12.46
C TRP A 127 -5.66 1.44 12.62
N LEU A 128 -6.38 1.73 13.72
CA LEU A 128 -6.90 3.07 14.00
C LEU A 128 -5.78 4.09 14.23
N VAL A 129 -4.75 3.72 14.99
CA VAL A 129 -3.59 4.59 15.25
C VAL A 129 -2.87 4.94 13.95
N ASN A 130 -2.65 3.96 13.07
CA ASN A 130 -2.04 4.19 11.77
C ASN A 130 -2.92 5.08 10.87
N MET A 131 -4.24 4.85 10.85
CA MET A 131 -5.17 5.68 10.08
C MET A 131 -5.15 7.15 10.53
N VAL A 132 -5.11 7.41 11.85
CA VAL A 132 -4.98 8.78 12.38
C VAL A 132 -3.60 9.38 12.04
N GLY A 133 -2.53 8.60 12.19
CA GLY A 133 -1.16 9.04 11.91
C GLY A 133 -0.93 9.38 10.44
N THR A 134 -1.52 8.63 9.52
CA THR A 134 -1.44 8.89 8.08
C THR A 134 -2.26 10.11 7.68
N CYS A 135 -3.48 10.27 8.22
CA CYS A 135 -4.28 11.49 8.03
C CYS A 135 -3.53 12.74 8.49
N TYR A 136 -2.90 12.68 9.67
CA TYR A 136 -2.09 13.77 10.17
C TYR A 136 -0.90 14.08 9.24
N ALA A 137 -0.16 13.07 8.78
CA ALA A 137 0.98 13.27 7.89
C ALA A 137 0.61 13.88 6.53
N ILE A 138 -0.54 13.54 5.96
CA ILE A 138 -1.03 14.15 4.71
C ILE A 138 -1.19 15.67 4.85
N THR A 139 -1.66 16.16 6.01
CA THR A 139 -1.88 17.59 6.23
C THR A 139 -0.59 18.40 6.34
N ARG A 140 0.49 17.74 6.78
CA ARG A 140 1.80 18.34 7.08
C ARG A 140 2.71 18.44 5.84
N GLY A 141 2.50 17.56 4.86
CA GLY A 141 3.25 17.51 3.61
C GLY A 141 3.53 18.86 2.93
N HIS A 142 4.81 19.15 2.73
CA HIS A 142 5.30 20.32 2.02
C HIS A 142 5.63 19.98 0.57
N ILE A 143 4.89 20.57 -0.37
CA ILE A 143 4.95 20.20 -1.80
C ILE A 143 5.35 21.43 -2.60
N VAL A 144 6.41 21.29 -3.40
CA VAL A 144 6.99 22.38 -4.18
C VAL A 144 7.17 21.94 -5.63
N TRP A 145 6.95 22.86 -6.57
CA TRP A 145 7.30 22.63 -7.98
C TRP A 145 8.81 22.71 -8.17
N SER A 146 9.40 21.70 -8.81
CA SER A 146 10.83 21.69 -9.13
C SER A 146 11.05 22.04 -10.61
N PRO A 147 11.60 23.23 -10.93
CA PRO A 147 11.97 23.59 -12.29
C PRO A 147 12.92 22.62 -13.01
N PRO A 148 13.98 22.05 -12.39
CA PRO A 148 14.87 21.13 -13.11
C PRO A 148 14.21 19.80 -13.45
N LEU A 149 13.24 19.36 -12.65
CA LEU A 149 12.53 18.08 -12.86
C LEU A 149 11.20 18.24 -13.61
N GLN A 150 10.76 19.49 -13.84
CA GLN A 150 9.47 19.83 -14.45
C GLN A 150 8.29 19.05 -13.82
N THR A 151 8.31 18.91 -12.49
CA THR A 151 7.35 18.09 -11.75
C THR A 151 7.15 18.62 -10.32
N CYS A 152 6.06 18.20 -9.69
CA CYS A 152 5.82 18.45 -8.28
C CYS A 152 6.60 17.44 -7.43
N VAL A 153 7.42 17.95 -6.51
CA VAL A 153 8.20 17.13 -5.58
C VAL A 153 7.70 17.30 -4.15
N ILE A 154 7.66 16.20 -3.41
CA ILE A 154 7.42 16.21 -1.97
C ILE A 154 8.75 16.52 -1.31
N THR A 155 8.79 17.64 -0.60
CA THR A 155 9.95 18.07 0.20
C THR A 155 9.67 17.79 1.67
N ARG A 156 10.72 17.69 2.48
CA ARG A 156 10.59 17.37 3.92
C ARG A 156 9.87 16.05 4.15
N THR A 157 10.36 15.00 3.48
CA THR A 157 9.85 13.64 3.69
C THR A 157 10.09 13.11 5.12
N ASP A 158 10.85 13.84 5.93
CA ASP A 158 11.08 13.57 7.35
C ASP A 158 9.79 13.58 8.19
N GLU A 159 8.81 14.39 7.82
CA GLU A 159 7.52 14.44 8.52
C GLU A 159 6.70 13.14 8.37
N TYR A 160 6.98 12.33 7.33
CA TYR A 160 6.29 11.05 7.09
C TYR A 160 6.95 9.85 7.78
N ARG A 161 8.15 10.00 8.34
CA ARG A 161 8.92 8.87 8.91
C ARG A 161 8.16 8.12 10.00
N TRP A 162 7.46 8.86 10.86
CA TRP A 162 6.69 8.27 11.94
C TRP A 162 5.48 7.50 11.43
N SER A 163 4.79 8.00 10.40
CA SER A 163 3.68 7.29 9.78
C SER A 163 4.14 6.01 9.09
N ILE A 164 5.26 6.06 8.35
CA ILE A 164 5.87 4.87 7.72
C ILE A 164 6.32 3.87 8.79
N LEU A 165 6.89 4.32 9.92
CA LEU A 165 7.25 3.42 11.01
C LEU A 165 6.01 2.73 11.62
N MET A 166 4.92 3.47 11.80
CA MET A 166 3.68 2.91 12.35
C MET A 166 3.03 1.90 11.41
N ASP A 167 3.08 2.16 10.10
CA ASP A 167 2.61 1.24 9.07
C ASP A 167 3.43 -0.07 9.09
N PHE A 168 4.76 0.04 9.10
CA PHE A 168 5.66 -1.11 9.24
C PHE A 168 5.41 -1.92 10.52
N ILE A 169 5.21 -1.26 11.66
CA ILE A 169 4.90 -1.93 12.92
C ILE A 169 3.56 -2.67 12.81
N GLN A 170 2.55 -2.05 12.21
CA GLN A 170 1.25 -2.68 12.00
C GLN A 170 1.35 -3.92 11.12
N ASP A 171 2.04 -3.83 9.98
CA ASP A 171 2.22 -4.95 9.07
C ASP A 171 3.03 -6.09 9.72
N PHE A 172 4.04 -5.74 10.51
CA PHE A 172 4.79 -6.72 11.30
C PHE A 172 3.93 -7.40 12.38
N VAL A 173 3.11 -6.63 13.11
CA VAL A 173 2.16 -7.18 14.10
C VAL A 173 1.15 -8.10 13.41
N LEU A 174 0.60 -7.70 12.26
CA LEU A 174 -0.31 -8.54 11.48
C LEU A 174 0.36 -9.83 11.02
N LEU A 175 1.59 -9.74 10.51
CA LEU A 175 2.40 -10.91 10.14
C LEU A 175 2.56 -11.87 11.32
N VAL A 176 2.99 -11.37 12.48
CA VAL A 176 3.19 -12.17 13.69
C VAL A 176 1.88 -12.81 14.17
N VAL A 177 0.79 -12.05 14.23
CA VAL A 177 -0.53 -12.54 14.64
C VAL A 177 -1.02 -13.64 13.69
N MET A 178 -0.81 -13.50 12.38
CA MET A 178 -1.19 -14.51 11.41
C MET A 178 -0.31 -15.76 11.53
N VAL A 179 1.01 -15.63 11.68
CA VAL A 179 1.92 -16.77 11.88
C VAL A 179 1.54 -17.56 13.13
N ILE A 180 1.38 -16.88 14.27
CA ILE A 180 1.02 -17.52 15.54
C ILE A 180 -0.37 -18.18 15.41
N GLY A 181 -1.34 -17.51 14.79
CA GLY A 181 -2.68 -18.05 14.58
C GLY A 181 -2.68 -19.34 13.74
N VAL A 182 -1.83 -19.40 12.71
CA VAL A 182 -1.64 -20.60 11.89
C VAL A 182 -0.97 -21.72 12.68
N LEU A 183 0.09 -21.43 13.44
CA LEU A 183 0.78 -22.42 14.27
C LEU A 183 -0.11 -22.98 15.38
N HIS A 184 -1.02 -22.16 15.92
CA HIS A 184 -1.95 -22.57 16.96
C HIS A 184 -3.03 -23.53 16.43
N LYS A 185 -3.47 -23.37 15.18
CA LYS A 185 -4.46 -24.24 14.54
C LYS A 185 -3.81 -25.44 13.83
N ARG A 186 -3.15 -26.30 14.61
CA ARG A 186 -2.41 -27.50 14.13
C ARG A 186 -3.27 -28.56 13.40
N ASN A 187 -4.59 -28.52 13.55
CA ASN A 187 -5.55 -29.47 12.93
C ASN A 187 -6.36 -28.87 11.76
N ALA A 188 -5.85 -27.85 11.08
CA ALA A 188 -6.50 -27.31 9.89
C ALA A 188 -6.35 -28.29 8.70
N THR A 189 -7.36 -28.34 7.83
CA THR A 189 -7.33 -29.19 6.63
C THR A 189 -6.17 -28.82 5.70
N HIS A 190 -5.69 -29.76 4.88
CA HIS A 190 -4.59 -29.52 3.93
C HIS A 190 -4.83 -28.30 3.03
N LEU A 191 -6.08 -28.10 2.59
CA LEU A 191 -6.49 -26.94 1.80
C LEU A 191 -6.40 -25.63 2.58
N TRP A 192 -6.78 -25.65 3.87
CA TRP A 192 -6.62 -24.50 4.76
C TRP A 192 -5.14 -24.11 4.86
N ASN A 193 -4.22 -25.07 5.05
CA ASN A 193 -2.80 -24.77 5.16
C ASN A 193 -2.22 -24.09 3.89
N ILE A 194 -2.63 -24.51 2.70
CA ILE A 194 -2.18 -23.88 1.43
C ILE A 194 -2.64 -22.43 1.35
N LEU A 195 -3.92 -22.16 1.64
CA LEU A 195 -4.49 -20.81 1.57
C LEU A 195 -3.78 -19.84 2.54
N TYR A 196 -3.37 -20.32 3.72
CA TYR A 196 -2.64 -19.50 4.70
C TYR A 196 -1.16 -19.35 4.37
N PHE A 197 -0.50 -20.38 3.87
CA PHE A 197 0.92 -20.29 3.50
C PHE A 197 1.12 -19.29 2.36
N GLN A 198 0.22 -19.29 1.38
CA GLN A 198 0.20 -18.30 0.31
C GLN A 198 0.06 -16.89 0.88
N ALA A 199 -0.93 -16.65 1.75
CA ALA A 199 -1.12 -15.33 2.36
C ALA A 199 0.06 -14.87 3.22
N LEU A 200 0.71 -15.79 3.92
CA LEU A 200 1.89 -15.51 4.72
C LEU A 200 3.06 -15.02 3.85
N PHE A 201 3.31 -15.69 2.73
CA PHE A 201 4.35 -15.29 1.78
C PHE A 201 4.09 -13.87 1.23
N TRP A 202 2.83 -13.55 0.96
CA TRP A 202 2.45 -12.25 0.43
C TRP A 202 2.55 -11.10 1.46
N ILE A 203 2.18 -11.32 2.72
CA ILE A 203 2.38 -10.32 3.80
C ILE A 203 3.87 -10.14 4.08
N LEU A 204 4.64 -11.23 4.08
CA LEU A 204 6.09 -11.15 4.18
C LEU A 204 6.67 -10.30 3.05
N ALA A 205 6.18 -10.46 1.81
CA ALA A 205 6.60 -9.63 0.69
C ALA A 205 6.26 -8.14 0.93
N ALA A 206 5.09 -7.82 1.47
CA ALA A 206 4.70 -6.44 1.81
C ALA A 206 5.65 -5.81 2.84
N VAL A 207 5.97 -6.52 3.93
CA VAL A 207 6.92 -6.08 4.95
C VAL A 207 8.32 -5.88 4.36
N MET A 208 8.76 -6.78 3.48
CA MET A 208 10.07 -6.67 2.82
C MET A 208 10.16 -5.50 1.84
N THR A 209 9.05 -5.10 1.21
CA THR A 209 9.03 -3.90 0.36
C THR A 209 9.04 -2.61 1.17
N GLU A 210 8.56 -2.61 2.41
CA GLU A 210 8.48 -1.42 3.24
C GLU A 210 9.78 -1.13 4.01
N LEU A 211 10.49 -2.19 4.43
CA LEU A 211 11.73 -2.09 5.20
C LEU A 211 12.78 -1.18 4.55
N PRO A 212 13.06 -1.24 3.22
CA PRO A 212 13.97 -0.31 2.56
C PRO A 212 13.54 1.15 2.68
N SER A 213 12.24 1.44 2.54
CA SER A 213 11.70 2.80 2.68
C SER A 213 11.89 3.34 4.09
N LEU A 214 11.72 2.50 5.11
CA LEU A 214 11.95 2.87 6.51
C LEU A 214 13.43 3.23 6.75
N LEU A 215 14.35 2.33 6.37
CA LEU A 215 15.79 2.51 6.55
C LEU A 215 16.30 3.76 5.83
N MET A 216 15.84 3.99 4.60
CA MET A 216 16.19 5.18 3.82
C MET A 216 15.61 6.45 4.44
N GLY A 217 14.34 6.40 4.87
CA GLY A 217 13.67 7.50 5.55
C GLY A 217 14.44 7.99 6.77
N PHE A 218 14.90 7.09 7.65
CA PHE A 218 15.71 7.46 8.83
C PHE A 218 17.07 8.04 8.46
N LYS A 219 17.72 7.51 7.42
CA LYS A 219 19.02 8.01 6.94
C LYS A 219 18.90 9.37 6.23
N ASN A 220 17.72 9.71 5.72
CA ASN A 220 17.39 10.97 5.06
C ASN A 220 18.35 11.39 3.93
N ILE A 221 18.62 10.48 3.00
CA ILE A 221 19.59 10.78 1.93
C ILE A 221 18.98 11.75 0.91
N ASN A 222 17.76 11.48 0.43
CA ASN A 222 17.05 12.30 -0.53
C ASN A 222 15.54 11.95 -0.49
N ASP A 223 14.68 12.94 -0.73
CA ASP A 223 13.22 12.77 -0.68
C ASP A 223 12.72 11.69 -1.66
N ALA A 224 13.30 11.63 -2.86
CA ALA A 224 12.95 10.62 -3.86
C ALA A 224 13.30 9.19 -3.42
N TRP A 225 14.44 8.99 -2.74
CA TRP A 225 14.85 7.68 -2.22
C TRP A 225 13.94 7.22 -1.09
N ASN A 226 13.59 8.13 -0.17
CA ASN A 226 12.75 7.82 0.99
C ASN A 226 11.38 7.25 0.57
N MET A 227 10.83 7.76 -0.55
CA MET A 227 9.52 7.38 -1.06
C MET A 227 9.56 6.29 -2.16
N MET A 228 10.73 5.84 -2.59
CA MET A 228 10.84 4.98 -3.77
C MET A 228 10.13 3.63 -3.63
N PHE A 229 10.21 3.02 -2.45
CA PHE A 229 9.63 1.70 -2.21
C PHE A 229 8.16 1.75 -1.75
N GLN A 230 7.60 2.94 -1.57
CA GLN A 230 6.18 3.12 -1.20
C GLN A 230 5.23 2.66 -2.32
N TYR A 231 5.60 2.89 -3.59
CA TYR A 231 4.81 2.42 -4.74
C TYR A 231 4.80 0.88 -4.87
N PRO A 232 5.96 0.20 -4.82
CA PRO A 232 6.00 -1.26 -4.70
C PRO A 232 5.20 -1.79 -3.52
N HIS A 233 5.35 -1.20 -2.33
CA HIS A 233 4.63 -1.62 -1.13
C HIS A 233 3.11 -1.53 -1.31
N LEU A 234 2.59 -0.38 -1.74
CA LEU A 234 1.16 -0.20 -2.04
C LEU A 234 0.66 -1.24 -3.04
N THR A 235 1.42 -1.46 -4.11
CA THR A 235 1.05 -2.42 -5.16
C THR A 235 0.97 -3.83 -4.61
N VAL A 236 2.01 -4.29 -3.90
CA VAL A 236 2.05 -5.63 -3.30
C VAL A 236 0.94 -5.80 -2.28
N MET A 237 0.73 -4.82 -1.39
CA MET A 237 -0.28 -4.92 -0.33
C MET A 237 -1.71 -4.99 -0.90
N VAL A 238 -2.06 -4.16 -1.89
CA VAL A 238 -3.40 -4.16 -2.49
C VAL A 238 -3.64 -5.44 -3.31
N ILE A 239 -2.64 -5.91 -4.08
CA ILE A 239 -2.75 -7.18 -4.82
C ILE A 239 -2.93 -8.36 -3.85
N THR A 240 -2.11 -8.40 -2.80
CA THR A 240 -2.13 -9.44 -1.77
C THR A 240 -3.47 -9.53 -1.07
N SER A 241 -3.94 -8.42 -0.51
CA SER A 241 -5.22 -8.35 0.20
C SER A 241 -6.38 -8.70 -0.72
N SER A 242 -6.33 -8.28 -1.99
CA SER A 242 -7.35 -8.59 -2.99
C SER A 242 -7.40 -10.07 -3.36
N ARG A 243 -6.24 -10.69 -3.63
CA ARG A 243 -6.14 -12.14 -3.91
C ARG A 243 -6.61 -12.96 -2.72
N ALA A 244 -6.12 -12.62 -1.53
CA ALA A 244 -6.53 -13.22 -0.26
C ALA A 244 -8.06 -13.18 -0.05
N TYR A 245 -8.69 -12.06 -0.37
CA TYR A 245 -10.15 -11.90 -0.26
C TYR A 245 -10.90 -12.78 -1.26
N ARG A 246 -10.48 -12.80 -2.53
CA ARG A 246 -11.13 -13.61 -3.59
C ARG A 246 -11.02 -15.11 -3.32
N ASP A 247 -9.84 -15.57 -2.91
CA ASP A 247 -9.62 -17.00 -2.62
C ASP A 247 -10.51 -17.46 -1.45
N LEU A 248 -10.69 -16.63 -0.43
CA LEU A 248 -11.63 -16.90 0.67
C LEU A 248 -13.09 -16.92 0.19
N PHE A 249 -13.46 -16.00 -0.71
CA PHE A 249 -14.82 -15.92 -1.22
C PHE A 249 -15.21 -17.15 -2.05
N GLN A 250 -14.30 -17.63 -2.89
CA GLN A 250 -14.50 -18.84 -3.69
C GLN A 250 -14.63 -20.11 -2.82
N TYR A 251 -14.04 -20.13 -1.63
CA TYR A 251 -14.15 -21.27 -0.73
C TYR A 251 -15.51 -21.36 -0.01
N ILE A 252 -16.15 -20.22 0.26
CA ILE A 252 -17.40 -20.19 1.04
C ILE A 252 -18.65 -20.34 0.13
N THR A 253 -18.50 -20.23 -1.19
CA THR A 253 -19.59 -20.33 -2.18
C THR A 253 -19.54 -21.67 -2.87
#